data_AF-A0AA40VVP0-F1
#
_entry.id   AF-A0AA40VVP0-F1
#
_cell.length_a   1.000
_cell.length_b   1.000
_cell.length_c   1.000
_cell.angle_alpha   90.00
_cell.angle_beta   90.00
_cell.angle_gamma   90.00
#
_symmetry.space_group_name_H-M   'P 1'
#
loop_
_entity.id
_entity.type
_entity.pdbx_description
1 polymer ?
#
loop_
_entity_poly.entity_id
_entity_poly.type
_entity_poly.pdbx_seq_one_letter_code
_entity_poly.pdbx_strand_id
1 'polypeptide(L)'
;MLILDPSEATLTLDYTNLNISIQETFAAIDRFEWQASDELRLMRDNGYYKDGAYTSFEDYCESELTKHGGYRRVKDLFVAKRVVETLPEDLRDKITKPSQTRPLLRLVKTPDKLQQAVVIAAQEKPFPTAADFAKAVQQVAPKTKRTTKKEKSQTQLRNSVTVSSQLHPRFGESGVIEADAPNVWQQIVTFDDGEKLLINNTDLDAPSVPFPRERTYPPEYTEAIAQIKEQHQQELERLSQELRIGLQSEATAKAEQQVQEQLSSLQKLFQQQKEQNIQLQHRLDELEGLRQLELENQRLQRRIQELEHSVQQYPSQQWENTLTLQATKALNKEVKQALDKTLDLRSLAEESPKENATECLRLMGIALSNMACAMNNTQALQAAAIILGSEPTQSAIAYRAEQLQLIPQAVSDIRRVLAQPDCSWWDYLGVATEYEAIKNDYWAELTTRETELITGLEKAESSKIKEPSVLHETPAEFGSSNCALVIGLGSIVAHADPYRTLYVERGEVVEDLGEELVVAWDSWKEQSKKTDRYFKDELRFWQS
;
A
#
# COMPACT_ATOMS: atom_id res chain seq x y z
N MET A 1 -69.38 21.03 -13.31
CA MET A 1 -69.55 19.83 -14.16
C MET A 1 -68.93 20.12 -15.51
N LEU A 2 -67.85 19.40 -15.83
CA LEU A 2 -67.44 19.07 -17.19
C LEU A 2 -66.92 17.64 -17.09
N ILE A 3 -67.39 16.76 -17.97
CA ILE A 3 -67.01 15.35 -17.99
C ILE A 3 -65.84 15.23 -18.96
N LEU A 4 -64.84 14.42 -18.60
CA LEU A 4 -63.76 14.00 -19.50
C LEU A 4 -63.89 12.49 -19.71
N ASP A 5 -63.85 12.06 -20.96
CA ASP A 5 -64.25 10.72 -21.35
C ASP A 5 -63.20 9.66 -20.98
N PRO A 6 -63.58 8.55 -20.32
CA PRO A 6 -62.66 7.49 -19.90
C PRO A 6 -62.41 6.50 -21.06
N SER A 7 -61.84 6.98 -22.18
CA SER A 7 -61.73 6.17 -23.41
C SER A 7 -60.47 6.40 -24.26
N GLU A 8 -59.34 6.78 -23.66
CA GLU A 8 -58.03 6.38 -24.19
C GLU A 8 -57.38 5.37 -23.24
N ALA A 9 -56.93 4.25 -23.81
CA ALA A 9 -56.45 3.12 -23.02
C ALA A 9 -55.15 3.47 -22.28
N THR A 10 -55.06 3.06 -21.01
CA THR A 10 -53.79 3.03 -20.29
C THR A 10 -52.81 2.12 -21.02
N LEU A 11 -51.93 2.70 -21.84
CA LEU A 11 -50.72 2.06 -22.31
C LEU A 11 -49.92 1.69 -21.07
N THR A 12 -50.00 0.42 -20.67
CA THR A 12 -49.22 -0.12 -19.57
C THR A 12 -47.75 0.06 -19.93
N LEU A 13 -47.07 1.03 -19.30
CA LEU A 13 -45.65 1.25 -19.54
C LEU A 13 -44.93 -0.07 -19.31
N ASP A 14 -44.33 -0.60 -20.37
CA ASP A 14 -43.64 -1.86 -20.28
C ASP A 14 -42.27 -1.64 -19.64
N TYR A 15 -42.27 -1.72 -18.30
CA TYR A 15 -41.08 -1.56 -17.48
C TYR A 15 -39.97 -2.55 -17.85
N THR A 16 -40.27 -3.65 -18.57
CA THR A 16 -39.23 -4.56 -19.08
C THR A 16 -38.41 -3.89 -20.19
N ASN A 17 -39.08 -3.29 -21.17
CA ASN A 17 -38.44 -2.54 -22.26
C ASN A 17 -37.71 -1.29 -21.75
N LEU A 18 -38.27 -0.61 -20.73
CA LEU A 18 -37.61 0.53 -20.09
C LEU A 18 -36.35 0.10 -19.31
N ASN A 19 -36.39 -1.02 -18.58
CA ASN A 19 -35.23 -1.57 -17.87
C ASN A 19 -34.16 -2.09 -18.83
N ILE A 20 -34.54 -2.75 -19.93
CA ILE A 20 -33.60 -3.16 -21.01
C ILE A 20 -32.91 -1.93 -21.61
N SER A 21 -33.66 -0.88 -21.95
CA SER A 21 -33.10 0.37 -22.46
C SER A 21 -32.12 1.03 -21.48
N ILE A 22 -32.45 1.02 -20.18
CA ILE A 22 -31.54 1.49 -19.12
C ILE A 22 -30.27 0.63 -19.04
N GLN A 23 -30.38 -0.70 -19.11
CA GLN A 23 -29.22 -1.60 -19.13
C GLN A 23 -28.36 -1.43 -20.40
N GLU A 24 -28.97 -1.23 -21.57
CA GLU A 24 -28.27 -0.93 -22.81
C GLU A 24 -27.55 0.43 -22.76
N THR A 25 -28.14 1.44 -22.12
CA THR A 25 -27.47 2.74 -21.93
C THR A 25 -26.31 2.67 -20.94
N PHE A 26 -26.43 1.98 -19.80
CA PHE A 26 -25.29 1.74 -18.92
C PHE A 26 -24.18 0.95 -19.61
N ALA A 27 -24.51 -0.19 -20.26
CA ALA A 27 -23.52 -0.96 -21.01
C ALA A 27 -22.90 -0.19 -22.20
N ALA A 28 -23.55 0.86 -22.71
CA ALA A 28 -22.97 1.79 -23.69
C ALA A 28 -22.07 2.85 -23.05
N ILE A 29 -22.37 3.30 -21.83
CA ILE A 29 -21.52 4.18 -21.01
C ILE A 29 -20.24 3.43 -20.62
N ASP A 30 -20.34 2.22 -20.06
CA ASP A 30 -19.17 1.42 -19.65
C ASP A 30 -18.20 1.22 -20.82
N ARG A 31 -18.73 0.83 -22.00
CA ARG A 31 -17.95 0.67 -23.24
C ARG A 31 -17.33 1.98 -23.73
N PHE A 32 -17.93 3.12 -23.44
CA PHE A 32 -17.39 4.45 -23.75
C PHE A 32 -16.29 4.83 -22.76
N GLU A 33 -16.46 4.59 -21.45
CA GLU A 33 -15.46 4.89 -20.42
C GLU A 33 -14.18 4.06 -20.58
N TRP A 34 -14.31 2.76 -20.90
CA TRP A 34 -13.17 1.92 -21.27
C TRP A 34 -12.43 2.46 -22.50
N GLN A 35 -13.15 2.78 -23.59
CA GLN A 35 -12.53 3.36 -24.80
C GLN A 35 -11.89 4.72 -24.53
N ALA A 36 -12.51 5.56 -23.68
CA ALA A 36 -11.98 6.87 -23.33
C ALA A 36 -10.71 6.77 -22.48
N SER A 37 -10.68 5.83 -21.54
CA SER A 37 -9.52 5.56 -20.70
C SER A 37 -8.33 5.05 -21.52
N ASP A 38 -8.56 4.11 -22.44
CA ASP A 38 -7.51 3.60 -23.34
C ASP A 38 -6.99 4.65 -24.32
N GLU A 39 -7.87 5.41 -25.01
CA GLU A 39 -7.43 6.49 -25.91
C GLU A 39 -6.70 7.61 -25.14
N LEU A 40 -7.14 7.98 -23.92
CA LEU A 40 -6.44 8.96 -23.06
C LEU A 40 -5.07 8.45 -22.59
N ARG A 41 -4.97 7.18 -22.19
CA ARG A 41 -3.71 6.55 -21.80
C ARG A 41 -2.71 6.55 -22.95
N LEU A 42 -3.13 6.12 -24.15
CA LEU A 42 -2.29 6.18 -25.36
C LEU A 42 -1.89 7.62 -25.70
N MET A 43 -2.77 8.59 -25.47
CA MET A 43 -2.50 10.02 -25.70
C MET A 43 -1.41 10.55 -24.76
N ARG A 44 -1.45 10.18 -23.47
CA ARG A 44 -0.39 10.48 -22.49
C ARG A 44 0.92 9.78 -22.85
N ASP A 45 0.86 8.46 -23.02
CA ASP A 45 2.02 7.58 -23.13
C ASP A 45 2.81 7.84 -24.44
N ASN A 46 2.12 8.20 -25.54
CA ASN A 46 2.74 8.63 -26.81
C ASN A 46 3.00 10.15 -26.90
N GLY A 47 2.62 10.94 -25.89
CA GLY A 47 2.91 12.38 -25.82
C GLY A 47 2.11 13.29 -26.77
N TYR A 48 1.01 12.82 -27.37
CA TYR A 48 0.28 13.53 -28.43
C TYR A 48 -0.32 14.88 -28.00
N TYR A 49 -0.44 15.18 -26.70
CA TYR A 49 -0.87 16.49 -26.20
C TYR A 49 0.04 17.63 -26.69
N LYS A 50 1.32 17.33 -26.94
CA LYS A 50 2.32 18.29 -27.43
C LYS A 50 1.99 18.80 -28.84
N ASP A 51 1.35 17.97 -29.68
CA ASP A 51 0.85 18.39 -31.00
C ASP A 51 -0.28 19.43 -30.93
N GLY A 52 -0.98 19.52 -29.79
CA GLY A 52 -1.95 20.56 -29.49
C GLY A 52 -1.34 21.87 -28.97
N ALA A 53 0.00 21.95 -28.90
CA ALA A 53 0.77 23.01 -28.22
C ALA A 53 0.55 23.09 -26.69
N TYR A 54 0.25 21.95 -26.05
CA TYR A 54 0.14 21.84 -24.59
C TYR A 54 1.45 21.39 -23.94
N THR A 55 1.77 21.99 -22.79
CA THR A 55 2.99 21.76 -22.02
C THR A 55 3.00 20.41 -21.31
N SER A 56 1.90 20.03 -20.67
CA SER A 56 1.68 18.73 -20.03
C SER A 56 0.37 18.07 -20.47
N PHE A 57 0.20 16.81 -20.09
CA PHE A 57 -1.06 16.08 -20.25
C PHE A 57 -2.16 16.60 -19.32
N GLU A 58 -1.80 17.11 -18.14
CA GLU A 58 -2.74 17.76 -17.22
C GLU A 58 -3.26 19.09 -17.80
N ASP A 59 -2.37 19.96 -18.32
CA ASP A 59 -2.74 21.21 -19.00
C ASP A 59 -3.72 20.97 -20.16
N TYR A 60 -3.47 19.90 -20.93
CA TYR A 60 -4.37 19.45 -21.99
C TYR A 60 -5.75 19.12 -21.41
N CYS A 61 -5.80 18.24 -20.42
CA CYS A 61 -7.06 17.74 -19.85
C CYS A 61 -7.90 18.87 -19.25
N GLU A 62 -7.31 19.72 -18.39
CA GLU A 62 -8.04 20.83 -17.76
C GLU A 62 -8.54 21.84 -18.79
N SER A 63 -7.70 22.21 -19.76
CA SER A 63 -8.05 23.25 -20.73
C SER A 63 -9.01 22.78 -21.83
N GLU A 64 -9.02 21.50 -22.19
CA GLU A 64 -9.98 20.91 -23.14
C GLU A 64 -11.34 20.61 -22.45
N LEU A 65 -11.33 20.14 -21.19
CA LEU A 65 -12.56 19.99 -20.40
C LEU A 65 -13.27 21.34 -20.21
N THR A 66 -12.54 22.39 -19.84
CA THR A 66 -13.10 23.73 -19.61
C THR A 66 -13.53 24.45 -20.89
N LYS A 67 -12.84 24.28 -22.02
CA LYS A 67 -13.17 24.99 -23.29
C LYS A 67 -14.16 24.26 -24.18
N HIS A 68 -14.14 22.92 -24.19
CA HIS A 68 -14.84 22.11 -25.19
C HIS A 68 -15.78 21.04 -24.63
N GLY A 69 -15.89 20.93 -23.30
CA GLY A 69 -16.97 20.16 -22.66
C GLY A 69 -16.86 18.65 -22.85
N GLY A 70 -15.67 18.13 -23.11
CA GLY A 70 -15.38 16.69 -23.01
C GLY A 70 -14.51 16.09 -24.12
N TYR A 71 -14.26 14.80 -23.94
CA TYR A 71 -13.39 13.87 -24.68
C TYR A 71 -13.48 13.88 -26.23
N ARG A 72 -14.47 14.54 -26.83
CA ARG A 72 -14.67 14.59 -28.30
C ARG A 72 -13.42 15.07 -29.06
N ARG A 73 -12.64 15.97 -28.46
CA ARG A 73 -11.41 16.51 -29.06
C ARG A 73 -10.22 15.56 -28.98
N VAL A 74 -10.08 14.79 -27.88
CA VAL A 74 -9.13 13.67 -27.73
C VAL A 74 -9.30 12.72 -28.91
N LYS A 75 -10.54 12.29 -29.12
CA LYS A 75 -10.90 11.36 -30.19
C LYS A 75 -10.53 11.92 -31.56
N ASP A 76 -10.89 13.16 -31.90
CA ASP A 76 -10.50 13.80 -33.18
C ASP A 76 -8.98 13.89 -33.40
N LEU A 77 -8.18 14.09 -32.34
CA LEU A 77 -6.71 14.17 -32.43
C LEU A 77 -6.08 12.79 -32.63
N PHE A 78 -6.48 11.79 -31.83
CA PHE A 78 -6.01 10.41 -31.95
C PHE A 78 -6.39 9.81 -33.32
N VAL A 79 -7.63 10.04 -33.74
CA VAL A 79 -8.16 9.72 -35.07
C VAL A 79 -7.33 10.35 -36.19
N ALA A 80 -6.86 11.59 -36.01
CA ALA A 80 -5.99 12.25 -36.99
C ALA A 80 -4.56 11.70 -37.00
N LYS A 81 -3.93 11.49 -35.84
CA LYS A 81 -2.58 10.93 -35.73
C LYS A 81 -2.48 9.56 -36.39
N ARG A 82 -3.47 8.67 -36.21
CA ARG A 82 -3.53 7.37 -36.89
C ARG A 82 -3.56 7.45 -38.43
N VAL A 83 -4.08 8.54 -39.01
CA VAL A 83 -4.03 8.79 -40.47
C VAL A 83 -2.65 9.30 -40.91
N VAL A 84 -1.97 10.06 -40.06
CA VAL A 84 -0.62 10.62 -40.33
C VAL A 84 0.48 9.56 -40.14
N GLU A 85 0.35 8.69 -39.13
CA GLU A 85 1.26 7.58 -38.86
C GLU A 85 1.21 6.51 -39.96
N THR A 86 0.02 6.27 -40.56
CA THR A 86 -0.15 5.35 -41.70
C THR A 86 0.23 5.96 -43.05
N LEU A 87 0.72 7.22 -43.08
CA LEU A 87 1.30 7.86 -44.26
C LEU A 87 2.84 7.78 -44.27
N PRO A 88 3.45 7.63 -45.45
CA PRO A 88 4.86 7.93 -45.68
C PRO A 88 5.19 9.38 -45.33
N GLU A 89 6.43 9.63 -44.94
CA GLU A 89 6.84 10.89 -44.32
C GLU A 89 6.63 12.09 -45.25
N ASP A 90 6.94 11.93 -46.54
CA ASP A 90 6.75 12.92 -47.63
C ASP A 90 5.31 13.46 -47.77
N LEU A 91 4.32 12.72 -47.25
CA LEU A 91 2.89 13.05 -47.36
C LEU A 91 2.28 13.57 -46.06
N ARG A 92 3.01 13.52 -44.93
CA ARG A 92 2.50 13.97 -43.62
C ARG A 92 2.23 15.47 -43.60
N ASP A 93 3.13 16.26 -44.18
CA ASP A 93 3.05 17.73 -44.27
C ASP A 93 1.85 18.25 -45.09
N LYS A 94 1.14 17.37 -45.81
CA LYS A 94 -0.08 17.73 -46.56
C LYS A 94 -1.33 17.79 -45.67
N ILE A 95 -1.25 17.32 -44.42
CA ILE A 95 -2.34 17.33 -43.44
C ILE A 95 -2.02 18.35 -42.35
N THR A 96 -2.49 19.59 -42.53
CA THR A 96 -2.21 20.73 -41.66
C THR A 96 -3.20 20.92 -40.50
N LYS A 97 -4.33 20.20 -40.49
CA LYS A 97 -5.37 20.26 -39.45
C LYS A 97 -6.00 18.89 -39.21
N PRO A 98 -6.24 18.46 -37.95
CA PRO A 98 -6.79 17.14 -37.65
C PRO A 98 -8.17 16.90 -38.28
N SER A 99 -8.97 17.95 -38.49
CA SER A 99 -10.27 17.87 -39.15
C SER A 99 -10.23 17.46 -40.64
N GLN A 100 -9.08 17.58 -41.32
CA GLN A 100 -8.90 17.07 -42.69
C GLN A 100 -8.89 15.54 -42.77
N THR A 101 -8.59 14.84 -41.67
CA THR A 101 -8.36 13.39 -41.65
C THR A 101 -9.63 12.55 -41.67
N ARG A 102 -10.76 13.10 -41.20
CA ARG A 102 -12.04 12.37 -41.04
C ARG A 102 -12.51 11.58 -42.28
N PRO A 103 -12.37 12.05 -43.54
CA PRO A 103 -12.72 11.26 -44.72
C PRO A 103 -11.76 10.08 -44.98
N LEU A 104 -10.47 10.24 -44.65
CA LEU A 104 -9.40 9.26 -44.91
C LEU A 104 -9.48 8.04 -43.98
N LEU A 105 -10.16 8.16 -42.83
CA LEU A 105 -10.29 7.08 -41.82
C LEU A 105 -10.76 5.74 -42.37
N ARG A 106 -11.67 5.74 -43.35
CA ARG A 106 -12.17 4.51 -43.99
C ARG A 106 -11.05 3.75 -44.73
N LEU A 107 -9.96 4.42 -45.09
CA LEU A 107 -8.81 3.88 -45.80
C LEU A 107 -7.62 3.53 -44.88
N VAL A 108 -7.69 3.79 -43.56
CA VAL A 108 -6.62 3.44 -42.60
C VAL A 108 -6.35 1.92 -42.54
N LYS A 109 -7.35 1.10 -42.90
CA LYS A 109 -7.21 -0.36 -43.07
C LYS A 109 -6.68 -0.79 -44.46
N THR A 110 -6.33 0.15 -45.33
CA THR A 110 -5.88 -0.06 -46.73
C THR A 110 -4.86 1.03 -47.11
N PRO A 111 -3.60 0.96 -46.64
CA PRO A 111 -2.66 2.09 -46.70
C PRO A 111 -2.40 2.60 -48.12
N ASP A 112 -2.23 1.73 -49.10
CA ASP A 112 -1.99 2.10 -50.51
C ASP A 112 -3.10 3.02 -51.07
N LYS A 113 -4.35 2.78 -50.65
CA LYS A 113 -5.52 3.58 -51.04
C LYS A 113 -5.57 4.91 -50.30
N LEU A 114 -5.11 4.94 -49.05
CA LEU A 114 -4.99 6.18 -48.27
C LEU A 114 -3.92 7.08 -48.92
N GLN A 115 -2.76 6.53 -49.26
CA GLN A 115 -1.69 7.22 -49.99
C GLN A 115 -2.19 7.77 -51.34
N GLN A 116 -2.84 6.94 -52.16
CA GLN A 116 -3.43 7.38 -53.44
C GLN A 116 -4.43 8.54 -53.25
N ALA A 117 -5.33 8.46 -52.27
CA ALA A 117 -6.28 9.52 -51.99
C ALA A 117 -5.62 10.84 -51.53
N VAL A 118 -4.50 10.76 -50.80
CA VAL A 118 -3.72 11.95 -50.39
C VAL A 118 -2.94 12.54 -51.56
N VAL A 119 -2.32 11.71 -52.42
CA VAL A 119 -1.62 12.16 -53.63
C VAL A 119 -2.57 12.86 -54.60
N ILE A 120 -3.76 12.30 -54.86
CA ILE A 120 -4.78 12.91 -55.72
C ILE A 120 -5.21 14.29 -55.17
N ALA A 121 -5.49 14.38 -53.87
CA ALA A 121 -5.88 15.64 -53.24
C ALA A 121 -4.75 16.70 -53.26
N ALA A 122 -3.49 16.26 -53.08
CA ALA A 122 -2.31 17.12 -53.13
C ALA A 122 -1.94 17.59 -54.56
N GLN A 123 -2.35 16.84 -55.59
CA GLN A 123 -2.24 17.24 -57.00
C GLN A 123 -3.30 18.29 -57.38
N GLU A 124 -4.52 18.19 -56.87
CA GLU A 124 -5.55 19.24 -57.07
C GLU A 124 -5.19 20.55 -56.35
N LYS A 125 -4.62 20.49 -55.14
CA LYS A 125 -4.18 21.66 -54.36
C LYS A 125 -2.96 21.33 -53.48
N PRO A 126 -1.94 22.21 -53.37
CA PRO A 126 -0.77 21.96 -52.52
C PRO A 126 -1.10 21.85 -51.02
N PHE A 127 -2.23 22.43 -50.59
CA PHE A 127 -2.81 22.31 -49.24
C PHE A 127 -4.30 21.95 -49.36
N PRO A 128 -4.68 20.67 -49.43
CA PRO A 128 -6.05 20.23 -49.64
C PRO A 128 -6.96 20.45 -48.43
N THR A 129 -8.26 20.71 -48.67
CA THR A 129 -9.29 20.84 -47.64
C THR A 129 -9.99 19.49 -47.39
N ALA A 130 -10.65 19.32 -46.24
CA ALA A 130 -11.41 18.10 -45.91
C ALA A 130 -12.40 17.66 -47.01
N ALA A 131 -13.00 18.61 -47.75
CA ALA A 131 -13.88 18.31 -48.89
C ALA A 131 -13.14 17.76 -50.11
N ASP A 132 -11.88 18.14 -50.32
CA ASP A 132 -11.06 17.66 -51.44
C ASP A 132 -10.60 16.21 -51.17
N PHE A 133 -10.14 15.93 -49.93
CA PHE A 133 -9.89 14.55 -49.48
C PHE A 133 -11.14 13.67 -49.60
N ALA A 134 -12.33 14.18 -49.28
CA ALA A 134 -13.57 13.41 -49.42
C ALA A 134 -13.86 13.00 -50.88
N LYS A 135 -13.58 13.87 -51.86
CA LYS A 135 -13.69 13.52 -53.30
C LYS A 135 -12.69 12.42 -53.69
N ALA A 136 -11.42 12.57 -53.30
CA ALA A 136 -10.38 11.59 -53.61
C ALA A 136 -10.70 10.20 -53.00
N VAL A 137 -11.17 10.15 -51.75
CA VAL A 137 -11.64 8.92 -51.10
C VAL A 137 -12.83 8.30 -51.85
N GLN A 138 -13.74 9.10 -52.41
CA GLN A 138 -14.88 8.62 -53.17
C GLN A 138 -14.48 8.05 -54.55
N GLN A 139 -13.43 8.58 -55.19
CA GLN A 139 -12.84 8.02 -56.41
C GLN A 139 -12.14 6.67 -56.12
N VAL A 140 -11.33 6.60 -55.05
CA VAL A 140 -10.52 5.41 -54.72
C VAL A 140 -11.34 4.27 -54.07
N ALA A 141 -12.46 4.57 -53.41
CA ALA A 141 -13.26 3.58 -52.69
C ALA A 141 -14.79 3.88 -52.70
N PRO A 142 -15.50 3.68 -53.83
CA PRO A 142 -16.96 3.81 -53.87
C PRO A 142 -17.71 2.89 -52.86
N LYS A 143 -18.99 3.20 -52.59
CA LYS A 143 -19.87 2.44 -51.68
C LYS A 143 -20.81 1.52 -52.46
N THR A 144 -20.45 0.24 -52.59
CA THR A 144 -21.32 -0.79 -53.20
C THR A 144 -22.35 -1.30 -52.18
N LYS A 145 -23.64 -1.32 -52.53
CA LYS A 145 -24.67 -2.06 -51.79
C LYS A 145 -24.63 -3.53 -52.23
N ARG A 146 -24.70 -4.48 -51.29
CA ARG A 146 -24.71 -5.94 -51.56
C ARG A 146 -26.10 -6.53 -51.41
N THR A 147 -26.45 -7.47 -52.29
CA THR A 147 -27.52 -8.46 -52.15
C THR A 147 -26.94 -9.84 -52.47
N THR A 148 -27.58 -10.91 -52.00
CA THR A 148 -27.01 -12.28 -52.04
C THR A 148 -28.05 -13.32 -52.44
N LYS A 149 -27.63 -14.27 -53.30
CA LYS A 149 -28.32 -15.55 -53.59
C LYS A 149 -27.27 -16.68 -53.68
N LYS A 150 -27.72 -17.91 -53.47
CA LYS A 150 -27.01 -19.18 -53.77
C LYS A 150 -28.02 -20.20 -54.32
N GLU A 151 -27.50 -21.28 -54.90
CA GLU A 151 -28.21 -22.19 -55.82
C GLU A 151 -28.27 -23.64 -55.29
N LYS A 152 -28.96 -24.56 -55.99
CA LYS A 152 -29.28 -25.95 -55.54
C LYS A 152 -28.80 -27.03 -56.52
N SER A 153 -28.46 -28.20 -55.98
CA SER A 153 -28.54 -29.58 -56.57
C SER A 153 -28.24 -30.57 -55.42
N GLN A 154 -28.62 -31.86 -55.35
CA GLN A 154 -29.49 -32.83 -56.07
C GLN A 154 -29.59 -34.10 -55.16
N THR A 155 -30.33 -35.23 -55.36
CA THR A 155 -31.22 -35.76 -56.43
C THR A 155 -32.15 -36.85 -55.85
N GLN A 156 -33.41 -36.88 -56.26
CA GLN A 156 -34.24 -38.01 -56.76
C GLN A 156 -34.35 -39.36 -56.02
N LEU A 157 -35.61 -39.80 -55.88
CA LEU A 157 -36.07 -41.21 -55.90
C LEU A 157 -37.47 -41.26 -56.59
N ARG A 158 -37.80 -42.34 -57.31
CA ARG A 158 -38.91 -42.37 -58.30
C ARG A 158 -40.18 -43.09 -57.80
N ASN A 159 -41.35 -42.45 -57.97
CA ASN A 159 -42.69 -43.05 -57.76
C ASN A 159 -43.58 -42.83 -59.02
N SER A 160 -44.55 -43.71 -59.28
CA SER A 160 -45.52 -43.59 -60.40
C SER A 160 -46.91 -43.18 -59.92
N VAL A 161 -47.61 -42.31 -60.67
CA VAL A 161 -48.87 -41.65 -60.27
C VAL A 161 -49.80 -41.42 -61.48
N THR A 162 -51.12 -41.41 -61.24
CA THR A 162 -52.18 -41.21 -62.25
C THR A 162 -52.86 -39.85 -62.10
N VAL A 163 -53.37 -39.26 -63.19
CA VAL A 163 -54.13 -37.99 -63.16
C VAL A 163 -55.61 -38.22 -62.83
N SER A 164 -56.05 -37.69 -61.68
CA SER A 164 -57.39 -37.90 -61.11
C SER A 164 -58.38 -36.74 -61.37
N SER A 165 -57.89 -35.61 -61.87
CA SER A 165 -58.70 -34.40 -62.09
C SER A 165 -59.45 -34.43 -63.43
N GLN A 166 -60.78 -34.52 -63.38
CA GLN A 166 -61.67 -34.54 -64.55
C GLN A 166 -61.62 -33.26 -65.41
N LEU A 167 -61.02 -32.18 -64.89
CA LEU A 167 -60.81 -30.91 -65.62
C LEU A 167 -59.45 -30.83 -66.31
N HIS A 168 -58.55 -31.80 -66.08
CA HIS A 168 -57.24 -31.87 -66.71
C HIS A 168 -57.33 -32.55 -68.09
N PRO A 169 -56.67 -32.03 -69.15
CA PRO A 169 -56.78 -32.59 -70.50
C PRO A 169 -56.22 -34.02 -70.67
N ARG A 170 -55.48 -34.52 -69.68
CA ARG A 170 -54.90 -35.88 -69.62
C ARG A 170 -55.53 -36.73 -68.48
N PHE A 171 -56.82 -36.54 -68.20
CA PHE A 171 -57.53 -37.25 -67.13
C PHE A 171 -57.54 -38.77 -67.36
N GLY A 172 -57.18 -39.55 -66.34
CA GLY A 172 -57.10 -41.01 -66.39
C GLY A 172 -55.79 -41.57 -66.93
N GLU A 173 -54.85 -40.73 -67.36
CA GLU A 173 -53.53 -41.18 -67.82
C GLU A 173 -52.54 -41.37 -66.65
N SER A 174 -51.69 -42.39 -66.77
CA SER A 174 -50.62 -42.73 -65.82
C SER A 174 -49.28 -42.14 -66.26
N GLY A 175 -48.43 -41.84 -65.27
CA GLY A 175 -47.06 -41.40 -65.52
C GLY A 175 -46.09 -41.69 -64.37
N VAL A 176 -44.81 -41.39 -64.59
CA VAL A 176 -43.72 -41.55 -63.62
C VAL A 176 -43.26 -40.17 -63.13
N ILE A 177 -42.98 -40.05 -61.84
CA ILE A 177 -42.28 -38.90 -61.28
C ILE A 177 -40.78 -39.21 -61.32
N GLU A 178 -40.08 -38.65 -62.31
CA GLU A 178 -38.62 -38.80 -62.44
C GLU A 178 -37.82 -37.79 -61.59
N ALA A 179 -38.45 -36.71 -61.11
CA ALA A 179 -37.75 -35.54 -60.57
C ALA A 179 -38.38 -35.01 -59.27
N ASP A 180 -37.53 -34.43 -58.42
CA ASP A 180 -37.96 -33.79 -57.17
C ASP A 180 -38.94 -32.64 -57.44
N ALA A 181 -40.01 -32.58 -56.65
CA ALA A 181 -41.06 -31.57 -56.76
C ALA A 181 -40.49 -30.14 -56.72
N PRO A 182 -40.71 -29.29 -57.74
CA PRO A 182 -40.18 -27.91 -57.74
C PRO A 182 -40.83 -27.03 -56.66
N ASN A 183 -42.03 -27.41 -56.18
CA ASN A 183 -42.74 -26.74 -55.09
C ASN A 183 -43.62 -27.74 -54.31
N VAL A 184 -44.02 -27.39 -53.08
CA VAL A 184 -44.76 -28.25 -52.15
C VAL A 184 -46.11 -28.73 -52.71
N TRP A 185 -46.67 -28.01 -53.69
CA TRP A 185 -47.97 -28.27 -54.30
C TRP A 185 -47.93 -28.81 -55.73
N GLN A 186 -46.75 -29.03 -56.32
CA GLN A 186 -46.62 -29.40 -57.74
C GLN A 186 -45.50 -30.42 -58.00
N GLN A 187 -45.78 -31.38 -58.89
CA GLN A 187 -44.86 -32.45 -59.30
C GLN A 187 -44.66 -32.44 -60.82
N ILE A 188 -43.51 -32.93 -61.27
CA ILE A 188 -43.20 -33.10 -62.70
C ILE A 188 -43.46 -34.57 -63.06
N VAL A 189 -44.44 -34.80 -63.92
CA VAL A 189 -44.86 -36.13 -64.36
C VAL A 189 -44.42 -36.35 -65.81
N THR A 190 -43.74 -37.47 -66.07
CA THR A 190 -43.55 -38.03 -67.42
C THR A 190 -44.69 -38.97 -67.75
N PHE A 191 -45.34 -38.73 -68.89
CA PHE A 191 -46.29 -39.67 -69.49
C PHE A 191 -45.58 -40.64 -70.44
N ASP A 192 -46.26 -41.72 -70.83
CA ASP A 192 -45.69 -42.76 -71.70
C ASP A 192 -45.32 -42.24 -73.12
N ASP A 193 -45.92 -41.13 -73.57
CA ASP A 193 -45.52 -40.40 -74.79
C ASP A 193 -44.15 -39.70 -74.67
N GLY A 194 -43.54 -39.68 -73.48
CA GLY A 194 -42.30 -38.97 -73.18
C GLY A 194 -42.45 -37.49 -72.82
N GLU A 195 -43.67 -36.94 -72.88
CA GLU A 195 -43.93 -35.54 -72.49
C GLU A 195 -43.79 -35.33 -70.98
N LYS A 196 -43.21 -34.17 -70.60
CA LYS A 196 -42.96 -33.75 -69.22
C LYS A 196 -43.86 -32.57 -68.86
N LEU A 197 -44.84 -32.80 -67.99
CA LEU A 197 -45.79 -31.77 -67.55
C LEU A 197 -45.66 -31.49 -66.05
N LEU A 198 -45.95 -30.24 -65.67
CA LEU A 198 -46.04 -29.79 -64.28
C LEU A 198 -47.50 -29.85 -63.84
N ILE A 199 -47.83 -30.74 -62.90
CA ILE A 199 -49.19 -31.01 -62.44
C ILE A 199 -49.29 -30.69 -60.95
N ASN A 200 -50.42 -30.17 -60.48
CA ASN A 200 -50.60 -29.92 -59.05
C ASN A 200 -50.87 -31.23 -58.31
N ASN A 201 -50.40 -31.32 -57.07
CA ASN A 201 -50.57 -32.50 -56.22
C ASN A 201 -52.06 -32.75 -55.83
N THR A 202 -52.96 -31.81 -56.16
CA THR A 202 -54.41 -31.93 -56.05
C THR A 202 -55.07 -32.62 -57.24
N ASP A 203 -54.39 -32.68 -58.39
CA ASP A 203 -54.93 -33.21 -59.65
C ASP A 203 -54.48 -34.66 -59.96
N LEU A 204 -53.84 -35.30 -58.96
CA LEU A 204 -53.21 -36.62 -59.03
C LEU A 204 -53.86 -37.58 -58.02
N ASP A 205 -53.79 -38.89 -58.30
CA ASP A 205 -54.29 -39.92 -57.38
C ASP A 205 -53.43 -40.01 -56.12
N ALA A 206 -54.02 -39.63 -54.97
CA ALA A 206 -53.33 -39.56 -53.69
C ALA A 206 -53.36 -40.90 -52.94
N PRO A 207 -52.36 -41.79 -53.16
CA PRO A 207 -51.64 -42.33 -52.01
C PRO A 207 -50.16 -42.70 -52.28
N SER A 208 -49.28 -41.80 -52.77
CA SER A 208 -47.84 -42.16 -52.93
C SER A 208 -46.79 -41.05 -52.82
N VAL A 209 -47.04 -39.98 -52.06
CA VAL A 209 -45.94 -39.16 -51.48
C VAL A 209 -46.27 -38.84 -50.01
N PRO A 210 -45.62 -39.47 -49.02
CA PRO A 210 -45.73 -39.03 -47.62
C PRO A 210 -45.06 -37.66 -47.49
N PHE A 211 -45.75 -36.68 -46.90
CA PHE A 211 -45.17 -35.36 -46.62
C PHE A 211 -44.21 -35.44 -45.43
N PRO A 212 -42.88 -35.27 -45.59
CA PRO A 212 -42.00 -35.06 -44.46
C PRO A 212 -42.21 -33.64 -43.93
N ARG A 213 -42.99 -33.51 -42.84
CA ARG A 213 -43.13 -32.22 -42.12
C ARG A 213 -41.81 -31.75 -41.51
N GLU A 214 -40.89 -32.69 -41.29
CA GLU A 214 -39.59 -32.48 -40.67
C GLU A 214 -38.49 -32.93 -41.63
N ARG A 215 -37.39 -32.18 -41.68
CA ARG A 215 -36.20 -32.59 -42.42
C ARG A 215 -35.44 -33.63 -41.59
N THR A 216 -35.41 -34.87 -42.06
CA THR A 216 -34.56 -35.92 -41.49
C THR A 216 -33.10 -35.62 -41.80
N TYR A 217 -32.42 -34.91 -40.89
CA TYR A 217 -30.98 -34.70 -40.96
C TYR A 217 -30.24 -35.99 -40.53
N PRO A 218 -29.03 -36.28 -41.05
CA PRO A 218 -28.21 -37.39 -40.57
C PRO A 218 -27.91 -37.26 -39.06
N PRO A 219 -27.72 -38.39 -38.33
CA PRO A 219 -27.58 -38.39 -36.88
C PRO A 219 -26.40 -37.55 -36.39
N GLU A 220 -25.28 -37.56 -37.12
CA GLU A 220 -24.09 -36.73 -36.88
C GLU A 220 -24.43 -35.23 -36.71
N TYR A 221 -25.38 -34.70 -37.49
CA TYR A 221 -25.82 -33.31 -37.35
C TYR A 221 -26.70 -33.11 -36.11
N THR A 222 -27.50 -34.10 -35.72
CA THR A 222 -28.31 -34.01 -34.50
C THR A 222 -27.44 -34.08 -33.24
N GLU A 223 -26.38 -34.88 -33.25
CA GLU A 223 -25.37 -34.98 -32.20
C GLU A 223 -24.53 -33.69 -32.12
N ALA A 224 -24.04 -33.17 -33.26
CA ALA A 224 -23.33 -31.88 -33.28
C ALA A 224 -24.21 -30.71 -32.79
N ILE A 225 -25.50 -30.69 -33.14
CA ILE A 225 -26.46 -29.68 -32.65
C ILE A 225 -26.73 -29.86 -31.14
N ALA A 226 -26.67 -31.09 -30.60
CA ALA A 226 -26.77 -31.32 -29.16
C ALA A 226 -25.51 -30.82 -28.42
N GLN A 227 -24.32 -31.21 -28.88
CA GLN A 227 -23.04 -30.78 -28.30
C GLN A 227 -22.89 -29.25 -28.27
N ILE A 228 -23.27 -28.55 -29.35
CA ILE A 228 -23.24 -27.08 -29.41
C ILE A 228 -24.22 -26.46 -28.40
N LYS A 229 -25.39 -27.07 -28.17
CA LYS A 229 -26.35 -26.60 -27.15
C LYS A 229 -25.81 -26.80 -25.73
N GLU A 230 -25.20 -27.95 -25.44
CA GLU A 230 -24.60 -28.24 -24.14
C GLU A 230 -23.42 -27.29 -23.85
N GLN A 231 -22.56 -27.04 -24.84
CA GLN A 231 -21.48 -26.05 -24.73
C GLN A 231 -22.02 -24.64 -24.45
N HIS A 232 -23.02 -24.17 -25.22
CA HIS A 232 -23.63 -22.87 -24.99
C HIS A 232 -24.33 -22.79 -23.62
N GLN A 233 -24.92 -23.88 -23.11
CA GLN A 233 -25.49 -23.92 -21.76
C GLN A 233 -24.42 -23.78 -20.68
N GLN A 234 -23.31 -24.52 -20.79
CA GLN A 234 -22.18 -24.42 -19.87
C GLN A 234 -21.52 -23.04 -19.89
N GLU A 235 -21.39 -22.42 -21.07
CA GLU A 235 -20.90 -21.03 -21.21
C GLU A 235 -21.86 -20.02 -20.56
N LEU A 236 -23.17 -20.15 -20.75
CA LEU A 236 -24.16 -19.28 -20.11
C LEU A 236 -24.19 -19.45 -18.59
N GLU A 237 -24.12 -20.68 -18.08
CA GLU A 237 -24.03 -20.95 -16.65
C GLU A 237 -22.75 -20.33 -16.06
N ARG A 238 -21.59 -20.54 -16.70
CA ARG A 238 -20.32 -19.94 -16.30
C ARG A 238 -20.38 -18.42 -16.28
N LEU A 239 -20.83 -17.78 -17.37
CA LEU A 239 -20.96 -16.32 -17.45
C LEU A 239 -21.93 -15.78 -16.39
N SER A 240 -23.01 -16.51 -16.08
CA SER A 240 -23.94 -16.13 -15.01
C SER A 240 -23.29 -16.18 -13.62
N GLN A 241 -22.38 -17.13 -13.38
CA GLN A 241 -21.62 -17.23 -12.13
C GLN A 241 -20.56 -16.13 -12.04
N GLU A 242 -19.80 -15.90 -13.11
CA GLU A 242 -18.79 -14.82 -13.18
C GLU A 242 -19.43 -13.44 -12.96
N LEU A 243 -20.58 -13.15 -13.59
CA LEU A 243 -21.34 -11.92 -13.35
C LEU A 243 -21.86 -11.82 -11.90
N ARG A 244 -22.30 -12.92 -11.30
CA ARG A 244 -22.83 -12.94 -9.92
C ARG A 244 -21.72 -12.67 -8.89
N ILE A 245 -20.54 -13.22 -9.12
CA ILE A 245 -19.33 -12.97 -8.33
C ILE A 245 -18.87 -11.51 -8.52
N GLY A 246 -18.85 -11.02 -9.77
CA GLY A 246 -18.53 -9.63 -10.09
C GLY A 246 -19.40 -8.64 -9.33
N LEU A 247 -20.73 -8.77 -9.44
CA LEU A 247 -21.70 -7.92 -8.73
C LEU A 247 -21.56 -8.01 -7.20
N GLN A 248 -21.22 -9.17 -6.64
CA GLN A 248 -20.93 -9.32 -5.20
C GLN A 248 -19.63 -8.61 -4.81
N SER A 249 -18.57 -8.70 -5.62
CA SER A 249 -17.29 -8.03 -5.38
C SER A 249 -17.40 -6.50 -5.49
N GLU A 250 -18.22 -5.99 -6.41
CA GLU A 250 -18.51 -4.56 -6.49
C GLU A 250 -19.34 -4.08 -5.30
N ALA A 251 -20.35 -4.84 -4.88
CA ALA A 251 -21.20 -4.47 -3.74
C ALA A 251 -20.41 -4.44 -2.42
N THR A 252 -19.49 -5.39 -2.24
CA THR A 252 -18.58 -5.41 -1.07
C THR A 252 -17.57 -4.27 -1.14
N ALA A 253 -16.89 -4.04 -2.27
CA ALA A 253 -15.96 -2.93 -2.43
C ALA A 253 -16.61 -1.55 -2.19
N LYS A 254 -17.85 -1.34 -2.69
CA LYS A 254 -18.63 -0.10 -2.46
C LYS A 254 -19.04 0.05 -0.98
N ALA A 255 -19.32 -1.04 -0.28
CA ALA A 255 -19.60 -1.01 1.16
C ALA A 255 -18.34 -0.75 2.00
N GLU A 256 -17.21 -1.37 1.64
CA GLU A 256 -15.90 -1.15 2.29
C GLU A 256 -15.44 0.30 2.15
N GLN A 257 -15.59 0.90 0.95
CA GLN A 257 -15.33 2.33 0.72
C GLN A 257 -16.17 3.22 1.63
N GLN A 258 -17.49 2.99 1.73
CA GLN A 258 -18.36 3.76 2.62
C GLN A 258 -17.98 3.62 4.10
N VAL A 259 -17.60 2.41 4.55
CA VAL A 259 -17.11 2.18 5.92
C VAL A 259 -15.77 2.89 6.15
N GLN A 260 -14.86 2.88 5.18
CA GLN A 260 -13.56 3.55 5.27
C GLN A 260 -13.71 5.08 5.31
N GLU A 261 -14.61 5.65 4.50
CA GLU A 261 -14.96 7.07 4.56
C GLU A 261 -15.52 7.45 5.94
N GLN A 262 -16.50 6.67 6.45
CA GLN A 262 -17.09 6.87 7.77
C GLN A 262 -16.04 6.81 8.88
N LEU A 263 -15.18 5.77 8.90
CA LEU A 263 -14.06 5.67 9.85
C LEU A 263 -13.12 6.88 9.77
N SER A 264 -12.77 7.35 8.57
CA SER A 264 -11.91 8.52 8.40
C SER A 264 -12.54 9.82 8.95
N SER A 265 -13.87 9.96 8.84
CA SER A 265 -14.61 11.11 9.38
C SER A 265 -14.73 11.05 10.91
N LEU A 266 -15.01 9.87 11.47
CA LEU A 266 -15.05 9.63 12.91
C LEU A 266 -13.67 9.86 13.55
N GLN A 267 -12.58 9.44 12.90
CA GLN A 267 -11.22 9.68 13.37
C GLN A 267 -10.88 11.18 13.44
N LYS A 268 -11.29 11.97 12.44
CA LYS A 268 -11.14 13.44 12.43
C LYS A 268 -11.96 14.10 13.54
N LEU A 269 -13.21 13.68 13.74
CA LEU A 269 -14.06 14.18 14.82
C LEU A 269 -13.48 13.85 16.21
N PHE A 270 -12.93 12.65 16.40
CA PHE A 270 -12.26 12.26 17.65
C PHE A 270 -10.98 13.06 17.91
N GLN A 271 -10.20 13.37 16.88
CA GLN A 271 -9.04 14.27 16.98
C GLN A 271 -9.46 15.68 17.43
N GLN A 272 -10.48 16.27 16.77
CA GLN A 272 -11.03 17.57 17.15
C GLN A 272 -11.59 17.59 18.58
N GLN A 273 -12.28 16.52 19.01
CA GLN A 273 -12.78 16.38 20.38
C GLN A 273 -11.62 16.30 21.40
N LYS A 274 -10.54 15.59 21.06
CA LYS A 274 -9.33 15.52 21.92
C LYS A 274 -8.65 16.88 22.05
N GLU A 275 -8.51 17.62 20.95
CA GLU A 275 -7.97 18.99 20.96
C GLU A 275 -8.81 19.94 21.82
N GLN A 276 -10.15 19.89 21.68
CA GLN A 276 -11.07 20.68 22.50
C GLN A 276 -10.96 20.32 23.99
N ASN A 277 -10.87 19.03 24.33
CA ASN A 277 -10.68 18.61 25.72
C ASN A 277 -9.36 19.14 26.32
N ILE A 278 -8.26 19.12 25.57
CA ILE A 278 -6.97 19.68 26.01
C ILE A 278 -7.07 21.20 26.22
N GLN A 279 -7.74 21.92 25.32
CA GLN A 279 -7.99 23.37 25.46
C GLN A 279 -8.89 23.69 26.67
N LEU A 280 -9.85 22.82 27.00
CA LEU A 280 -10.70 22.95 28.18
C LEU A 280 -9.93 22.65 29.47
N GLN A 281 -9.04 21.65 29.49
CA GLN A 281 -8.16 21.37 30.63
C GLN A 281 -7.25 22.56 30.93
N HIS A 282 -6.54 23.09 29.93
CA HIS A 282 -5.69 24.28 30.10
C HIS A 282 -6.46 25.47 30.69
N ARG A 283 -7.71 25.69 30.27
CA ARG A 283 -8.57 26.76 30.82
C ARG A 283 -9.03 26.50 32.25
N LEU A 284 -9.18 25.24 32.65
CA LEU A 284 -9.44 24.90 34.06
C LEU A 284 -8.20 25.15 34.90
N ASP A 285 -7.02 24.76 34.43
CA ASP A 285 -5.73 25.01 35.11
C ASP A 285 -5.48 26.52 35.29
N GLU A 286 -5.75 27.33 34.25
CA GLU A 286 -5.72 28.80 34.31
C GLU A 286 -6.69 29.37 35.35
N LEU A 287 -7.94 28.86 35.40
CA LEU A 287 -8.96 29.30 36.36
C LEU A 287 -8.64 28.87 37.81
N GLU A 288 -8.03 27.70 38.01
CA GLU A 288 -7.56 27.27 39.32
C GLU A 288 -6.37 28.10 39.81
N GLY A 289 -5.42 28.43 38.93
CA GLY A 289 -4.33 29.37 39.23
C GLY A 289 -4.84 30.76 39.61
N LEU A 290 -5.79 31.33 38.85
CA LEU A 290 -6.45 32.59 39.18
C LEU A 290 -7.17 32.53 40.55
N ARG A 291 -7.87 31.42 40.83
CA ARG A 291 -8.57 31.21 42.11
C ARG A 291 -7.61 31.09 43.30
N GLN A 292 -6.43 30.51 43.11
CA GLN A 292 -5.37 30.51 44.13
C GLN A 292 -4.89 31.95 44.40
N LEU A 293 -4.62 32.73 43.35
CA LEU A 293 -4.23 34.14 43.49
C LEU A 293 -5.32 35.01 44.15
N GLU A 294 -6.61 34.75 43.91
CA GLU A 294 -7.70 35.40 44.64
C GLU A 294 -7.68 35.09 46.14
N LEU A 295 -7.47 33.81 46.51
CA LEU A 295 -7.39 33.38 47.92
C LEU A 295 -6.16 33.96 48.62
N GLU A 296 -5.03 34.06 47.93
CA GLU A 296 -3.82 34.73 48.44
C GLU A 296 -4.04 36.24 48.61
N ASN A 297 -4.65 36.92 47.63
CA ASN A 297 -5.00 38.34 47.77
C ASN A 297 -5.95 38.58 48.95
N GLN A 298 -6.98 37.75 49.14
CA GLN A 298 -7.84 37.84 50.33
C GLN A 298 -7.08 37.60 51.64
N ARG A 299 -6.13 36.67 51.67
CA ARG A 299 -5.29 36.40 52.85
C ARG A 299 -4.36 37.58 53.15
N LEU A 300 -3.77 38.19 52.13
CA LEU A 300 -2.94 39.39 52.24
C LEU A 300 -3.77 40.59 52.72
N GLN A 301 -4.96 40.82 52.18
CA GLN A 301 -5.87 41.88 52.63
C GLN A 301 -6.24 41.74 54.11
N ARG A 302 -6.62 40.54 54.56
CA ARG A 302 -6.88 40.27 55.99
C ARG A 302 -5.64 40.54 56.85
N ARG A 303 -4.45 40.13 56.38
CA ARG A 303 -3.20 40.35 57.10
C ARG A 303 -2.79 41.84 57.16
N ILE A 304 -3.08 42.61 56.12
CA ILE A 304 -2.91 44.07 56.11
C ILE A 304 -3.85 44.70 57.15
N GLN A 305 -5.13 44.32 57.17
CA GLN A 305 -6.11 44.81 58.16
C GLN A 305 -5.72 44.45 59.60
N GLU A 306 -5.21 43.25 59.86
CA GLU A 306 -4.63 42.86 61.16
C GLU A 306 -3.46 43.77 61.56
N LEU A 307 -2.55 44.05 60.62
CA LEU A 307 -1.39 44.91 60.87
C LEU A 307 -1.79 46.36 61.10
N GLU A 308 -2.67 46.94 60.26
CA GLU A 308 -3.24 48.26 60.43
C GLU A 308 -3.94 48.41 61.80
N HIS A 309 -4.74 47.44 62.20
CA HIS A 309 -5.40 47.44 63.51
C HIS A 309 -4.39 47.38 64.66
N SER A 310 -3.33 46.57 64.54
CA SER A 310 -2.29 46.48 65.57
C SER A 310 -1.45 47.75 65.69
N VAL A 311 -1.19 48.45 64.57
CA VAL A 311 -0.50 49.75 64.55
C VAL A 311 -1.38 50.85 65.14
N GLN A 312 -2.70 50.79 64.96
CA GLN A 312 -3.65 51.70 65.61
C GLN A 312 -3.77 51.45 67.13
N GLN A 313 -3.68 50.20 67.58
CA GLN A 313 -3.76 49.85 69.01
C GLN A 313 -2.48 50.18 69.80
N TYR A 314 -1.31 50.06 69.17
CA TYR A 314 -0.02 50.22 69.83
C TYR A 314 0.83 51.29 69.11
N PRO A 315 1.02 52.48 69.70
CA PRO A 315 1.88 53.52 69.12
C PRO A 315 3.34 53.10 69.00
N SER A 316 4.08 53.72 68.07
CA SER A 316 5.41 53.31 67.58
C SER A 316 6.45 52.99 68.67
N GLN A 317 6.41 53.69 69.80
CA GLN A 317 7.35 53.52 70.92
C GLN A 317 7.26 52.14 71.61
N GLN A 318 6.13 51.43 71.48
CA GLN A 318 6.01 50.03 71.93
C GLN A 318 6.39 49.03 70.83
N TRP A 319 6.34 49.44 69.56
CA TRP A 319 6.83 48.64 68.42
C TRP A 319 8.35 48.52 68.41
N GLU A 320 9.12 49.56 68.75
CA GLU A 320 10.60 49.46 68.75
C GLU A 320 11.11 48.35 69.68
N ASN A 321 10.53 48.24 70.88
CA ASN A 321 10.87 47.20 71.86
C ASN A 321 10.31 45.81 71.49
N THR A 322 9.15 45.73 70.84
CA THR A 322 8.57 44.44 70.44
C THR A 322 9.11 43.92 69.12
N LEU A 323 9.41 44.76 68.13
CA LEU A 323 10.10 44.38 66.89
C LEU A 323 11.51 43.89 67.17
N THR A 324 12.30 44.52 68.04
CA THR A 324 13.64 44.02 68.38
C THR A 324 13.58 42.68 69.10
N LEU A 325 12.64 42.47 70.02
CA LEU A 325 12.42 41.17 70.70
C LEU A 325 11.76 40.10 69.81
N GLN A 326 10.94 40.48 68.83
CA GLN A 326 10.33 39.54 67.89
C GLN A 326 11.27 39.22 66.73
N ALA A 327 12.04 40.17 66.20
CA ALA A 327 13.08 39.94 65.21
C ALA A 327 14.20 39.06 65.77
N THR A 328 14.66 39.31 67.00
CA THR A 328 15.63 38.39 67.65
C THR A 328 15.02 37.00 67.91
N LYS A 329 13.72 36.87 68.23
CA LYS A 329 13.05 35.56 68.30
C LYS A 329 12.86 34.90 66.94
N ALA A 330 12.52 35.66 65.89
CA ALA A 330 12.33 35.17 64.53
C ALA A 330 13.65 34.72 63.92
N LEU A 331 14.71 35.52 64.04
CA LEU A 331 16.06 35.20 63.59
C LEU A 331 16.61 34.00 64.39
N ASN A 332 16.39 33.91 65.71
CA ASN A 332 16.72 32.68 66.46
C ASN A 332 15.86 31.47 66.02
N LYS A 333 14.62 31.68 65.56
CA LYS A 333 13.76 30.61 65.02
C LYS A 333 14.18 30.21 63.60
N GLU A 334 14.64 31.13 62.77
CA GLU A 334 15.16 30.87 61.42
C GLU A 334 16.53 30.23 61.48
N VAL A 335 17.41 30.64 62.41
CA VAL A 335 18.66 29.93 62.72
C VAL A 335 18.36 28.52 63.25
N LYS A 336 17.36 28.35 64.11
CA LYS A 336 16.90 27.01 64.50
C LYS A 336 16.32 26.22 63.33
N GLN A 337 15.45 26.79 62.50
CA GLN A 337 14.88 26.08 61.35
C GLN A 337 15.91 25.83 60.23
N ALA A 338 16.98 26.61 60.14
CA ALA A 338 18.13 26.32 59.30
C ALA A 338 18.97 25.17 59.87
N LEU A 339 19.17 25.12 61.20
CA LEU A 339 19.77 23.97 61.88
C LEU A 339 18.90 22.71 61.71
N ASP A 340 17.60 22.77 62.00
CA ASP A 340 16.65 21.66 61.82
C ASP A 340 16.70 21.16 60.35
N LYS A 341 16.63 22.07 59.37
CA LYS A 341 16.76 21.72 57.93
C LYS A 341 18.14 21.22 57.49
N THR A 342 19.21 21.41 58.28
CA THR A 342 20.57 20.94 57.96
C THR A 342 21.05 19.77 58.82
N LEU A 343 20.30 19.39 59.87
CA LEU A 343 20.69 18.33 60.80
C LEU A 343 19.61 17.29 61.11
N ASP A 344 18.44 17.34 60.48
CA ASP A 344 17.44 16.27 60.60
C ASP A 344 17.70 15.08 59.64
N LEU A 345 18.92 14.52 59.74
CA LEU A 345 19.36 13.30 59.04
C LEU A 345 18.49 12.06 59.31
N ARG A 346 17.48 12.17 60.20
CA ARG A 346 16.53 11.13 60.56
C ARG A 346 15.20 11.20 59.80
N SER A 347 14.84 12.33 59.18
CA SER A 347 13.56 12.46 58.46
C SER A 347 13.67 12.19 56.96
N LEU A 348 14.89 12.11 56.40
CA LEU A 348 15.18 11.59 55.06
C LEU A 348 15.16 10.05 54.97
N ALA A 349 14.96 9.36 56.09
CA ALA A 349 14.90 7.91 56.19
C ALA A 349 13.43 7.48 56.45
N GLU A 350 12.66 7.32 55.37
CA GLU A 350 11.22 6.95 55.45
C GLU A 350 11.02 5.48 55.88
N GLU A 351 12.06 4.65 55.70
CA GLU A 351 12.27 3.42 56.47
C GLU A 351 13.41 3.66 57.47
N SER A 352 13.41 2.94 58.59
CA SER A 352 14.66 2.73 59.35
C SER A 352 15.71 2.16 58.39
N PRO A 353 16.93 2.72 58.30
CA PRO A 353 17.89 2.30 57.28
C PRO A 353 18.15 0.80 57.40
N LYS A 354 17.68 0.04 56.40
CA LYS A 354 18.06 -1.35 56.19
C LYS A 354 19.59 -1.38 56.17
N GLU A 355 20.19 -2.30 56.92
CA GLU A 355 21.53 -2.12 57.54
C GLU A 355 22.74 -2.20 56.57
N ASN A 356 22.59 -1.68 55.35
CA ASN A 356 23.62 -1.52 54.36
C ASN A 356 24.49 -0.30 54.69
N ALA A 357 25.44 -0.51 55.61
CA ALA A 357 26.46 0.48 55.94
C ALA A 357 27.25 0.96 54.71
N THR A 358 27.32 0.14 53.67
CA THR A 358 27.86 0.46 52.33
C THR A 358 27.17 1.69 51.73
N GLU A 359 25.84 1.67 51.58
CA GLU A 359 25.07 2.76 50.97
C GLU A 359 25.10 4.03 51.81
N CYS A 360 25.02 3.91 53.14
CA CYS A 360 25.15 5.05 54.05
C CYS A 360 26.52 5.72 53.90
N LEU A 361 27.62 4.95 53.87
CA LEU A 361 28.96 5.48 53.64
C LEU A 361 29.09 6.09 52.23
N ARG A 362 28.53 5.45 51.20
CA ARG A 362 28.51 5.93 49.81
C ARG A 362 27.85 7.32 49.72
N LEU A 363 26.65 7.47 50.28
CA LEU A 363 25.93 8.75 50.29
C LEU A 363 26.64 9.81 51.15
N MET A 364 27.21 9.42 52.30
CA MET A 364 28.03 10.33 53.10
C MET A 364 29.28 10.80 52.34
N GLY A 365 29.96 9.93 51.60
CA GLY A 365 31.13 10.29 50.78
C GLY A 365 30.79 11.30 49.68
N ILE A 366 29.66 11.08 48.98
CA ILE A 366 29.17 12.00 47.93
C ILE A 366 28.78 13.36 48.54
N ALA A 367 28.04 13.36 49.66
CA ALA A 367 27.67 14.58 50.37
C ALA A 367 28.90 15.34 50.91
N LEU A 368 29.88 14.63 51.48
CA LEU A 368 31.15 15.19 51.94
C LEU A 368 31.95 15.78 50.78
N SER A 369 31.97 15.15 49.60
CA SER A 369 32.60 15.71 48.40
C SER A 369 31.95 17.04 48.00
N ASN A 370 30.62 17.08 47.89
CA ASN A 370 29.88 18.28 47.51
C ASN A 370 30.10 19.44 48.51
N MET A 371 30.09 19.15 49.82
CA MET A 371 30.41 20.13 50.87
C MET A 371 31.89 20.55 50.82
N ALA A 372 32.82 19.62 50.61
CA ALA A 372 34.25 19.92 50.52
C ALA A 372 34.56 20.85 49.34
N CYS A 373 33.89 20.65 48.20
CA CYS A 373 34.00 21.51 47.03
C CYS A 373 33.38 22.90 47.30
N ALA A 374 32.17 22.96 47.87
CA ALA A 374 31.52 24.22 48.22
C ALA A 374 32.29 25.05 49.27
N MET A 375 33.07 24.40 50.14
CA MET A 375 33.85 25.03 51.21
C MET A 375 35.37 25.12 50.92
N ASN A 376 35.84 24.66 49.75
CA ASN A 376 37.26 24.49 49.42
C ASN A 376 38.09 23.75 50.50
N ASN A 377 37.49 22.76 51.17
CA ASN A 377 38.10 22.05 52.30
C ASN A 377 38.81 20.77 51.84
N THR A 378 40.15 20.83 51.71
CA THR A 378 40.98 19.71 51.27
C THR A 378 40.97 18.51 52.21
N GLN A 379 40.75 18.69 53.51
CA GLN A 379 40.66 17.58 54.47
C GLN A 379 39.33 16.83 54.33
N ALA A 380 38.23 17.55 54.11
CA ALA A 380 36.94 16.94 53.81
C ALA A 380 36.95 16.22 52.45
N LEU A 381 37.68 16.76 51.46
CA LEU A 381 37.88 16.13 50.15
C LEU A 381 38.71 14.83 50.27
N GLN A 382 39.77 14.83 51.08
CA GLN A 382 40.53 13.62 51.41
C GLN A 382 39.68 12.57 52.13
N ALA A 383 38.81 12.98 53.07
CA ALA A 383 37.88 12.06 53.73
C ALA A 383 36.88 11.45 52.75
N ALA A 384 36.27 12.25 51.86
CA ALA A 384 35.37 11.77 50.81
C ALA A 384 36.07 10.78 49.86
N ALA A 385 37.32 11.06 49.45
CA ALA A 385 38.11 10.20 48.60
C ALA A 385 38.36 8.80 49.22
N ILE A 386 38.73 8.77 50.50
CA ILE A 386 38.94 7.54 51.27
C ILE A 386 37.62 6.73 51.38
N ILE A 387 36.50 7.41 51.65
CA ILE A 387 35.18 6.76 51.79
C ILE A 387 34.68 6.17 50.46
N LEU A 388 35.02 6.77 49.32
CA LEU A 388 34.55 6.34 47.99
C LEU A 388 35.58 5.47 47.22
N GLY A 389 36.76 5.22 47.79
CA GLY A 389 37.83 4.46 47.16
C GLY A 389 38.42 5.14 45.92
N SER A 390 38.67 6.44 45.99
CA SER A 390 39.14 7.28 44.87
C SER A 390 40.32 8.17 45.26
N GLU A 391 40.96 8.80 44.27
CA GLU A 391 42.00 9.81 44.54
C GLU A 391 41.39 11.09 45.15
N PRO A 392 42.14 11.84 45.98
CA PRO A 392 41.69 13.12 46.55
C PRO A 392 41.74 14.27 45.52
N THR A 393 41.05 14.11 44.39
CA THR A 393 40.82 15.13 43.37
C THR A 393 39.34 15.22 43.05
N GLN A 394 38.82 16.43 42.83
CA GLN A 394 37.39 16.67 42.60
C GLN A 394 36.85 15.88 41.40
N SER A 395 37.64 15.76 40.33
CA SER A 395 37.30 14.98 39.13
C SER A 395 37.25 13.47 39.38
N ALA A 396 38.22 12.91 40.12
CA ALA A 396 38.21 11.47 40.42
C ALA A 396 37.03 11.10 41.33
N ILE A 397 36.72 11.95 42.32
CA ILE A 397 35.58 11.72 43.23
C ILE A 397 34.26 11.88 42.48
N ALA A 398 34.12 12.86 41.58
CA ALA A 398 32.89 13.03 40.78
C ALA A 398 32.66 11.83 39.85
N TYR A 399 33.68 11.42 39.08
CA TYR A 399 33.61 10.25 38.21
C TYR A 399 33.32 8.96 38.98
N ARG A 400 33.92 8.79 40.17
CA ARG A 400 33.63 7.65 41.05
C ARG A 400 32.20 7.73 41.62
N ALA A 401 31.69 8.92 41.94
CA ALA A 401 30.30 9.10 42.38
C ALA A 401 29.27 8.79 41.28
N GLU A 402 29.59 9.07 40.02
CA GLU A 402 28.77 8.69 38.85
C GLU A 402 28.77 7.17 38.66
N GLN A 403 29.94 6.53 38.65
CA GLN A 403 30.06 5.06 38.64
C GLN A 403 29.24 4.40 39.76
N LEU A 404 29.39 4.87 40.99
CA LEU A 404 28.72 4.35 42.18
C LEU A 404 27.19 4.57 42.18
N GLN A 405 26.67 5.50 41.36
CA GLN A 405 25.22 5.66 41.16
C GLN A 405 24.61 4.57 40.28
N LEU A 406 25.40 3.89 39.43
CA LEU A 406 24.91 2.83 38.54
C LEU A 406 24.72 1.48 39.26
N ILE A 407 25.25 1.29 40.46
CA ILE A 407 25.19 0.01 41.21
C ILE A 407 23.76 -0.54 41.37
N PRO A 408 22.73 0.24 41.76
CA PRO A 408 21.37 -0.30 41.92
C PRO A 408 20.78 -0.79 40.59
N GLN A 409 21.16 -0.17 39.48
CA GLN A 409 20.75 -0.61 38.14
C GLN A 409 21.50 -1.88 37.75
N ALA A 410 22.82 -1.94 37.92
CA ALA A 410 23.64 -3.12 37.67
C ALA A 410 23.15 -4.35 38.45
N VAL A 411 22.89 -4.19 39.75
CA VAL A 411 22.35 -5.24 40.61
C VAL A 411 20.94 -5.66 40.16
N SER A 412 20.09 -4.73 39.72
CA SER A 412 18.76 -5.03 39.18
C SER A 412 18.80 -5.81 37.87
N ASP A 413 19.64 -5.38 36.91
CA ASP A 413 19.80 -6.05 35.61
C ASP A 413 20.40 -7.45 35.78
N ILE A 414 21.42 -7.61 36.63
CA ILE A 414 22.01 -8.91 36.95
C ILE A 414 21.00 -9.83 37.65
N ARG A 415 20.22 -9.31 38.62
CA ARG A 415 19.14 -10.08 39.25
C ARG A 415 18.05 -10.50 38.26
N ARG A 416 17.68 -9.63 37.31
CA ARG A 416 16.72 -9.95 36.24
C ARG A 416 17.21 -11.10 35.34
N VAL A 417 18.52 -11.19 35.07
CA VAL A 417 19.12 -12.29 34.32
C VAL A 417 19.17 -13.57 35.15
N LEU A 418 19.69 -13.52 36.39
CA LEU A 418 19.80 -14.68 37.28
C LEU A 418 18.44 -15.26 37.73
N ALA A 419 17.36 -14.49 37.62
CA ALA A 419 15.99 -14.95 37.90
C ALA A 419 15.34 -15.75 36.74
N GLN A 420 15.99 -15.85 35.57
CA GLN A 420 15.47 -16.65 34.45
C GLN A 420 15.76 -18.15 34.67
N PRO A 421 14.79 -19.04 34.40
CA PRO A 421 14.89 -20.45 34.77
C PRO A 421 16.01 -21.21 34.06
N ASP A 422 16.44 -20.75 32.89
CA ASP A 422 17.49 -21.36 32.04
C ASP A 422 18.68 -20.39 31.82
N CYS A 423 18.93 -19.48 32.76
CA CYS A 423 20.02 -18.49 32.68
C CYS A 423 21.39 -19.14 32.41
N SER A 424 22.04 -18.77 31.30
CA SER A 424 23.39 -19.22 30.99
C SER A 424 24.47 -18.26 31.53
N TRP A 425 25.70 -18.75 31.57
CA TRP A 425 26.88 -17.92 31.85
C TRP A 425 27.04 -16.76 30.86
N TRP A 426 26.63 -16.94 29.61
CA TRP A 426 26.75 -15.92 28.55
C TRP A 426 25.72 -14.79 28.72
N ASP A 427 24.51 -15.11 29.19
CA ASP A 427 23.49 -14.10 29.52
C ASP A 427 23.94 -13.23 30.71
N TYR A 428 24.56 -13.85 31.72
CA TYR A 428 25.20 -13.12 32.81
C TYR A 428 26.37 -12.25 32.30
N LEU A 429 27.27 -12.81 31.49
CA LEU A 429 28.43 -12.08 30.99
C LEU A 429 28.05 -10.86 30.16
N GLY A 430 27.05 -10.97 29.27
CA GLY A 430 26.63 -9.86 28.41
C GLY A 430 26.18 -8.61 29.18
N VAL A 431 25.51 -8.79 30.33
CA VAL A 431 25.16 -7.70 31.25
C VAL A 431 26.34 -7.31 32.14
N ALA A 432 27.12 -8.29 32.62
CA ALA A 432 28.27 -8.01 33.50
C ALA A 432 29.39 -7.20 32.82
N THR A 433 29.53 -7.29 31.49
CA THR A 433 30.49 -6.46 30.72
C THR A 433 30.15 -4.98 30.71
N GLU A 434 28.87 -4.61 30.70
CA GLU A 434 28.44 -3.19 30.75
C GLU A 434 28.84 -2.52 32.06
N TYR A 435 28.98 -3.32 33.13
CA TYR A 435 29.24 -2.87 34.49
C TYR A 435 30.64 -3.26 35.01
N GLU A 436 31.58 -3.66 34.16
CA GLU A 436 32.91 -4.16 34.58
C GLU A 436 33.67 -3.17 35.49
N ALA A 437 33.58 -1.87 35.21
CA ALA A 437 34.22 -0.80 35.99
C ALA A 437 33.75 -0.72 37.46
N ILE A 438 32.58 -1.28 37.79
CA ILE A 438 32.01 -1.35 39.15
C ILE A 438 31.82 -2.79 39.64
N LYS A 439 32.50 -3.76 39.02
CA LYS A 439 32.36 -5.20 39.32
C LYS A 439 32.49 -5.53 40.79
N ASN A 440 33.54 -5.03 41.45
CA ASN A 440 33.77 -5.28 42.87
C ASN A 440 32.68 -4.67 43.76
N ASP A 441 32.08 -3.55 43.34
CA ASP A 441 31.10 -2.81 44.11
C ASP A 441 29.71 -3.48 44.04
N TYR A 442 29.25 -3.89 42.84
CA TYR A 442 27.99 -4.62 42.72
C TYR A 442 28.09 -6.06 43.25
N TRP A 443 29.27 -6.71 43.19
CA TRP A 443 29.47 -8.04 43.78
C TRP A 443 29.28 -8.06 45.30
N ALA A 444 29.51 -6.95 46.00
CA ALA A 444 29.25 -6.83 47.43
C ALA A 444 27.76 -6.75 47.78
N GLU A 445 26.91 -6.33 46.83
CA GLU A 445 25.46 -6.14 46.97
C GLU A 445 24.63 -7.34 46.45
N LEU A 446 25.31 -8.36 45.90
CA LEU A 446 24.73 -9.65 45.55
C LEU A 446 24.74 -10.59 46.76
N THR A 447 23.69 -11.40 46.89
CA THR A 447 23.57 -12.39 47.96
C THR A 447 24.52 -13.56 47.73
N THR A 448 24.84 -14.30 48.80
CA THR A 448 25.67 -15.51 48.72
C THR A 448 25.12 -16.52 47.70
N ARG A 449 23.80 -16.68 47.62
CA ARG A 449 23.13 -17.54 46.64
C ARG A 449 23.31 -17.07 45.20
N GLU A 450 23.21 -15.76 44.95
CA GLU A 450 23.43 -15.19 43.61
C GLU A 450 24.90 -15.38 43.18
N THR A 451 25.86 -15.18 44.09
CA THR A 451 27.29 -15.43 43.80
C THR A 451 27.64 -16.92 43.69
N GLU A 452 26.97 -17.81 44.43
CA GLU A 452 27.08 -19.27 44.27
C GLU A 452 26.52 -19.73 42.91
N LEU A 453 25.42 -19.13 42.45
CA LEU A 453 24.86 -19.38 41.10
C LEU A 453 25.80 -18.88 40.00
N ILE A 454 26.28 -17.63 40.07
CA ILE A 454 27.24 -17.07 39.11
C ILE A 454 28.48 -17.96 38.99
N THR A 455 29.12 -18.32 40.11
CA THR A 455 30.30 -19.19 40.11
C THR A 455 29.98 -20.67 39.84
N GLY A 456 28.71 -21.06 39.87
CA GLY A 456 28.21 -22.36 39.39
C GLY A 456 28.13 -22.40 37.87
N LEU A 457 27.57 -21.36 37.25
CA LEU A 457 27.50 -21.17 35.80
C LEU A 457 28.90 -21.07 35.18
N GLU A 458 29.80 -20.28 35.78
CA GLU A 458 31.21 -20.18 35.39
C GLU A 458 31.89 -21.56 35.36
N LYS A 459 31.67 -22.38 36.40
CA LYS A 459 32.23 -23.73 36.50
C LYS A 459 31.60 -24.70 35.50
N ALA A 460 30.32 -24.56 35.20
CA ALA A 460 29.60 -25.40 34.24
C ALA A 460 30.06 -25.16 32.79
N GLU A 461 30.27 -23.92 32.38
CA GLU A 461 30.92 -23.66 31.07
C GLU A 461 32.40 -24.04 31.10
N SER A 462 33.11 -23.76 32.19
CA SER A 462 34.52 -24.15 32.35
C SER A 462 34.75 -25.66 32.32
N SER A 463 33.75 -26.48 32.67
CA SER A 463 33.82 -27.94 32.54
C SER A 463 33.44 -28.41 31.12
N LYS A 464 32.43 -27.82 30.47
CA LYS A 464 32.14 -28.06 29.03
C LYS A 464 33.36 -27.79 28.15
N ILE A 465 34.12 -26.73 28.44
CA ILE A 465 35.35 -26.35 27.72
C ILE A 465 36.54 -27.26 28.08
N LYS A 466 36.44 -28.13 29.10
CA LYS A 466 37.52 -29.00 29.60
C LYS A 466 37.31 -30.51 29.42
N GLU A 467 36.27 -30.96 28.73
CA GLU A 467 36.14 -32.36 28.32
C GLU A 467 36.62 -32.60 26.89
N PRO A 468 37.82 -33.16 26.66
CA PRO A 468 38.28 -33.58 25.33
C PRO A 468 37.67 -34.95 24.95
N SER A 469 36.35 -35.03 24.90
CA SER A 469 35.60 -36.26 24.60
C SER A 469 35.48 -36.48 23.08
N VAL A 470 36.50 -37.14 22.53
CA VAL A 470 36.53 -37.62 21.13
C VAL A 470 35.52 -38.78 20.95
N LEU A 471 35.03 -38.96 19.71
CA LEU A 471 33.96 -39.89 19.27
C LEU A 471 32.54 -39.37 19.64
N HIS A 472 31.52 -39.45 18.77
CA HIS A 472 31.37 -40.27 17.56
C HIS A 472 30.88 -39.49 16.32
N GLU A 473 31.01 -40.09 15.15
CA GLU A 473 30.60 -39.54 13.85
C GLU A 473 29.07 -39.52 13.67
N THR A 474 28.49 -38.46 13.10
CA THR A 474 27.66 -38.47 11.86
C THR A 474 26.90 -37.14 11.66
N PRO A 475 27.15 -36.37 10.57
CA PRO A 475 26.42 -35.14 10.30
C PRO A 475 25.32 -35.30 9.23
N ALA A 476 24.08 -35.48 9.69
CA ALA A 476 22.84 -35.21 8.94
C ALA A 476 21.76 -34.81 9.97
N GLU A 477 20.89 -33.82 9.78
CA GLU A 477 20.56 -33.06 8.56
C GLU A 477 20.59 -31.53 8.84
N PHE A 478 21.07 -30.71 7.89
CA PHE A 478 21.14 -29.25 8.06
C PHE A 478 19.82 -28.57 7.64
N GLY A 479 18.91 -28.38 8.59
CA GLY A 479 17.57 -27.80 8.41
C GLY A 479 17.50 -26.27 8.54
N SER A 480 18.20 -25.52 7.67
CA SER A 480 17.97 -24.10 7.31
C SER A 480 17.23 -23.19 8.32
N SER A 481 17.97 -22.35 9.04
CA SER A 481 17.47 -21.05 9.53
C SER A 481 18.38 -19.93 9.03
N ASN A 482 17.82 -18.98 8.27
CA ASN A 482 18.55 -17.90 7.61
C ASN A 482 18.85 -16.73 8.56
N CYS A 483 19.76 -16.93 9.51
CA CYS A 483 20.48 -15.82 10.13
C CYS A 483 21.47 -15.25 9.10
N ALA A 484 21.09 -14.15 8.43
CA ALA A 484 22.03 -13.39 7.62
C ALA A 484 23.14 -12.86 8.52
N LEU A 485 24.37 -13.36 8.35
CA LEU A 485 25.53 -12.89 9.11
C LEU A 485 25.81 -11.42 8.75
N VAL A 486 25.60 -10.53 9.71
CA VAL A 486 25.91 -9.10 9.58
C VAL A 486 27.38 -8.89 9.96
N ILE A 487 28.13 -8.18 9.11
CA ILE A 487 29.51 -7.79 9.41
C ILE A 487 29.47 -6.66 10.45
N GLY A 488 30.21 -6.84 11.55
CA GLY A 488 30.34 -5.86 12.65
C GLY A 488 31.70 -5.95 13.35
N LEU A 489 31.85 -5.28 14.50
CA LEU A 489 33.08 -5.24 15.30
C LEU A 489 33.75 -6.61 15.48
N GLY A 490 35.08 -6.67 15.29
CA GLY A 490 35.88 -7.90 15.38
C GLY A 490 35.70 -8.89 14.22
N SER A 491 34.85 -8.59 13.23
CA SER A 491 34.68 -9.46 12.05
C SER A 491 35.95 -9.45 11.20
N ILE A 492 36.37 -10.65 10.78
CA ILE A 492 37.48 -10.81 9.82
C ILE A 492 36.89 -10.69 8.41
N VAL A 493 37.38 -9.72 7.63
CA VAL A 493 36.82 -9.31 6.34
C VAL A 493 37.84 -9.35 5.20
N ALA A 494 37.31 -9.38 3.98
CA ALA A 494 37.99 -9.16 2.71
C ALA A 494 37.17 -8.18 1.87
N HIS A 495 37.76 -7.57 0.83
CA HIS A 495 36.98 -6.80 -0.15
C HIS A 495 35.99 -7.69 -0.93
N ALA A 496 34.79 -7.17 -1.18
CA ALA A 496 33.74 -7.84 -1.94
C ALA A 496 34.00 -7.86 -3.45
N ASP A 497 34.66 -6.84 -4.01
CA ASP A 497 34.95 -6.72 -5.45
C ASP A 497 35.81 -7.89 -5.96
N PRO A 498 35.29 -8.74 -6.88
CA PRO A 498 36.03 -9.88 -7.42
C PRO A 498 37.16 -9.48 -8.38
N TYR A 499 37.23 -8.23 -8.87
CA TYR A 499 38.32 -7.75 -9.72
C TYR A 499 39.51 -7.18 -8.95
N ARG A 500 39.33 -6.85 -7.66
CA ARG A 500 40.38 -6.46 -6.69
C ARG A 500 41.34 -7.62 -6.31
N THR A 501 41.38 -8.66 -7.15
CA THR A 501 42.14 -9.93 -7.11
C THR A 501 43.56 -9.90 -6.57
N LEU A 502 44.29 -8.79 -6.69
CA LEU A 502 45.65 -8.67 -6.16
C LEU A 502 45.69 -8.52 -4.63
N TYR A 503 44.57 -8.13 -4.02
CA TYR A 503 44.44 -7.91 -2.58
C TYR A 503 43.43 -8.87 -1.97
N VAL A 504 43.82 -10.15 -1.94
CA VAL A 504 43.31 -11.12 -0.96
C VAL A 504 43.98 -10.79 0.39
N GLU A 505 43.69 -9.60 0.90
CA GLU A 505 44.21 -9.06 2.16
C GLU A 505 43.17 -9.22 3.27
N ARG A 506 43.63 -9.71 4.42
CA ARG A 506 42.79 -9.96 5.59
C ARG A 506 42.64 -8.67 6.38
N GLY A 507 41.41 -8.28 6.67
CA GLY A 507 41.10 -7.12 7.50
C GLY A 507 40.36 -7.52 8.77
N GLU A 508 40.44 -6.67 9.79
CA GLU A 508 39.65 -6.77 11.01
C GLU A 508 38.86 -5.47 11.20
N VAL A 509 37.55 -5.59 11.50
CA VAL A 509 36.67 -4.43 11.75
C VAL A 509 36.94 -3.89 13.15
N VAL A 510 37.52 -2.70 13.23
CA VAL A 510 37.94 -2.07 14.50
C VAL A 510 36.87 -1.11 15.05
N GLU A 511 36.07 -0.51 14.18
CA GLU A 511 34.97 0.40 14.56
C GLU A 511 33.77 0.17 13.61
N ASP A 512 32.56 0.20 14.13
CA ASP A 512 31.30 0.10 13.37
C ASP A 512 30.52 1.40 13.55
N LEU A 513 30.28 2.11 12.46
CA LEU A 513 29.62 3.41 12.42
C LEU A 513 28.19 3.31 11.85
N GLY A 514 27.60 2.11 11.82
CA GLY A 514 26.26 1.83 11.32
C GLY A 514 26.28 1.32 9.89
N GLU A 515 26.42 2.22 8.91
CA GLU A 515 26.49 1.89 7.48
C GLU A 515 27.96 1.79 6.98
N GLU A 516 28.86 2.57 7.58
CA GLU A 516 30.31 2.51 7.37
C GLU A 516 31.00 1.62 8.43
N LEU A 517 32.02 0.87 8.02
CA LEU A 517 32.93 0.11 8.87
C LEU A 517 34.37 0.64 8.73
N VAL A 518 35.08 0.73 9.86
CA VAL A 518 36.51 1.05 9.91
C VAL A 518 37.30 -0.25 9.97
N VAL A 519 38.11 -0.52 8.95
CA VAL A 519 38.89 -1.76 8.82
C VAL A 519 40.39 -1.49 8.96
N ALA A 520 41.06 -2.33 9.75
CA ALA A 520 42.51 -2.43 9.78
C ALA A 520 42.96 -3.63 8.94
N TRP A 521 43.74 -3.40 7.88
CA TRP A 521 44.26 -4.47 7.02
C TRP A 521 45.59 -5.05 7.57
N ASP A 522 45.71 -6.37 7.63
CA ASP A 522 46.91 -7.10 8.09
C ASP A 522 48.16 -6.70 7.31
N SER A 523 48.00 -6.38 6.01
CA SER A 523 49.04 -5.93 5.08
C SER A 523 49.75 -4.65 5.50
N TRP A 524 49.10 -3.80 6.30
CA TRP A 524 49.62 -2.49 6.69
C TRP A 524 50.23 -2.47 8.10
N LYS A 525 50.43 -3.63 8.74
CA LYS A 525 50.99 -3.73 10.11
C LYS A 525 52.38 -3.12 10.30
N GLU A 526 53.17 -2.94 9.23
CA GLU A 526 54.47 -2.22 9.29
C GLU A 526 54.35 -0.70 9.06
N GLN A 527 53.21 -0.20 8.56
CA GLN A 527 52.97 1.23 8.34
C GLN A 527 51.96 1.77 9.37
N SER A 528 52.47 2.53 10.34
CA SER A 528 51.75 2.94 11.55
C SER A 528 50.36 3.56 11.28
N LYS A 529 49.31 2.78 11.59
CA LYS A 529 47.89 3.19 11.62
C LYS A 529 47.39 3.89 10.36
N LYS A 530 47.12 3.11 9.32
CA LYS A 530 46.00 3.40 8.40
C LYS A 530 44.83 2.46 8.71
N THR A 531 43.70 3.06 9.05
CA THR A 531 42.41 2.42 9.24
C THR A 531 41.43 3.15 8.34
N ASP A 532 41.06 2.52 7.23
CA ASP A 532 40.24 3.12 6.18
C ASP A 532 38.77 2.74 6.39
N ARG A 533 37.86 3.56 5.84
CA ARG A 533 36.42 3.35 5.90
C ARG A 533 35.90 2.69 4.63
N TYR A 534 34.95 1.78 4.80
CA TYR A 534 34.24 1.09 3.72
C TYR A 534 32.77 0.93 4.08
N PHE A 535 31.89 0.90 3.09
CA PHE A 535 30.49 0.53 3.32
C PHE A 535 30.36 -0.98 3.54
N LYS A 536 29.33 -1.41 4.29
CA LYS A 536 29.10 -2.84 4.57
C LYS A 536 28.98 -3.71 3.31
N ASP A 537 28.48 -3.16 2.20
CA ASP A 537 28.37 -3.83 0.90
C ASP A 537 29.71 -3.94 0.13
N GLU A 538 30.74 -3.18 0.50
CA GLU A 538 32.09 -3.26 -0.11
C GLU A 538 32.97 -4.36 0.50
N LEU A 539 32.47 -5.00 1.57
CA LEU A 539 33.15 -6.00 2.39
C LEU A 539 32.40 -7.33 2.36
N ARG A 540 33.14 -8.41 2.59
CA ARG A 540 32.62 -9.76 2.83
C ARG A 540 33.43 -10.43 3.92
N PHE A 541 32.87 -11.44 4.58
CA PHE A 541 33.66 -12.27 5.49
C PHE A 541 34.86 -12.91 4.77
N TRP A 542 35.99 -12.95 5.46
CA TRP A 542 37.16 -13.66 4.99
C TRP A 542 36.88 -15.17 4.98
N GLN A 543 37.07 -15.81 3.82
CA GLN A 543 37.01 -17.27 3.69
C GLN A 543 38.42 -17.84 3.84
N SER A 544 38.59 -18.73 4.83
CA SER A 544 39.85 -19.38 5.22
C SER A 544 40.19 -20.58 4.34
#